data_AF-A0A3M1DBW9-F1
#
_entry.id   AF-A0A3M1DBW9-F1
#
_cell.length_a   1.000
_cell.length_b   1.000
_cell.length_c   1.000
_cell.angle_alpha   90.00
_cell.angle_beta   90.00
_cell.angle_gamma   90.00
#
_symmetry.space_group_name_H-M   'P 1'
#
loop_
_entity.id
_entity.type
_entity.pdbx_description
1 polymer ?
#
loop_
_entity_poly.entity_id
_entity_poly.type
_entity_poly.pdbx_seq_one_letter_code
_entity_poly.pdbx_strand_id
1 'polypeptide(L)' 'MTRAPLSARLKVRLARLYQALGKWQESITLVKEVLQVKRHHAEAAYVAGLGMLHLGDSTAAADYFEQSLSNITTEH' A
#
# COMPACT_ATOMS: atom_id res chain seq x y z
N MET A 1 -2.14 -4.37 -25.29
CA MET A 1 -1.48 -5.35 -24.40
C MET A 1 -1.94 -5.10 -22.97
N THR A 2 -3.05 -5.72 -22.59
CA THR A 2 -3.54 -5.75 -21.22
C THR A 2 -2.53 -6.51 -20.39
N ARG A 3 -1.58 -5.80 -19.76
CA ARG A 3 -0.86 -6.35 -18.60
C ARG A 3 -1.95 -6.82 -17.67
N ALA A 4 -2.16 -8.14 -17.59
CA ALA A 4 -3.10 -8.72 -16.67
C ALA A 4 -2.82 -8.03 -15.33
N PRO A 5 -3.76 -7.27 -14.75
CA PRO A 5 -3.52 -6.68 -13.46
C PRO A 5 -3.28 -7.88 -12.56
N LEU A 6 -2.02 -8.12 -12.18
CA LEU A 6 -1.74 -8.90 -10.98
C LEU A 6 -2.73 -8.34 -9.97
N SER A 7 -3.68 -9.19 -9.56
CA SER A 7 -4.84 -8.73 -8.82
C SER A 7 -4.33 -7.85 -7.70
N ALA A 8 -4.98 -6.71 -7.43
CA ALA A 8 -4.52 -5.75 -6.43
C ALA A 8 -4.04 -6.44 -5.14
N ARG A 9 -4.76 -7.49 -4.74
CA ARG A 9 -4.43 -8.41 -3.65
C ARG A 9 -3.07 -9.12 -3.80
N LEU A 10 -2.73 -9.70 -4.95
CA LEU A 10 -1.42 -10.32 -5.19
C LEU A 10 -0.28 -9.31 -5.11
N LYS A 11 -0.48 -8.10 -5.66
CA LYS A 11 0.51 -7.02 -5.53
C LYS A 11 0.71 -6.64 -4.05
N VAL A 12 -0.37 -6.43 -3.31
CA VAL A 12 -0.27 -6.12 -1.87
C VAL A 12 0.44 -7.25 -1.10
N ARG A 13 0.16 -8.52 -1.40
CA ARG A 13 0.87 -9.65 -0.80
C ARG A 13 2.36 -9.66 -1.13
N LEU A 14 2.72 -9.41 -2.39
CA LEU A 14 4.13 -9.32 -2.80
C LEU A 14 4.83 -8.14 -2.12
N ALA A 15 4.16 -6.99 -1.98
CA ALA A 15 4.69 -5.85 -1.25
C ALA A 15 5.00 -6.18 0.22
N ARG A 16 4.10 -6.91 0.90
CA ARG A 16 4.35 -7.40 2.27
C ARG A 16 5.56 -8.33 2.35
N LEU A 17 5.78 -9.17 1.34
CA LEU A 17 7.00 -9.99 1.27
C LEU A 17 8.25 -9.12 1.09
N TYR A 18 8.18 -8.08 0.26
CA TYR A 18 9.28 -7.13 0.14
C TYR A 18 9.59 -6.42 1.46
N GLN A 19 8.57 -6.02 2.24
CA GLN A 19 8.77 -5.47 3.59
C GLN A 19 9.46 -6.46 4.53
N ALA A 20 9.04 -7.72 4.53
CA ALA A 20 9.68 -8.76 5.34
C ALA A 20 11.17 -8.97 4.95
N LEU A 21 11.54 -8.65 3.72
CA LEU A 21 12.91 -8.70 3.20
C LEU A 21 13.68 -7.37 3.38
N GLY A 22 13.09 -6.35 4.01
CA GLY A 22 13.69 -5.02 4.15
C GLY A 22 13.71 -4.18 2.87
N LYS A 23 13.02 -4.63 1.81
CA LYS A 23 12.91 -3.98 0.50
C LYS A 23 11.76 -2.97 0.48
N TRP A 24 11.88 -1.93 1.29
CA TRP A 24 10.81 -0.97 1.54
C TRP A 24 10.42 -0.18 0.28
N GLN A 25 11.40 0.19 -0.55
CA GLN A 25 11.17 1.00 -1.75
C GLN A 25 10.40 0.23 -2.83
N GLU A 26 10.74 -1.05 -3.04
CA GLU A 26 10.05 -1.95 -3.97
C GLU A 26 8.63 -2.24 -3.49
N SER A 27 8.45 -2.46 -2.17
CA SER A 27 7.12 -2.59 -1.56
C SER A 27 6.24 -1.39 -1.87
N ILE A 28 6.74 -0.18 -1.59
CA ILE A 28 5.99 1.08 -1.80
C ILE A 28 5.61 1.26 -3.26
N THR A 29 6.53 0.98 -4.18
CA THR A 29 6.28 1.09 -5.63
C THR A 29 5.10 0.20 -6.03
N LEU A 30 5.10 -1.03 -5.53
CA LEU A 30 4.07 -2.01 -5.88
C LEU A 30 2.68 -1.63 -5.37
N VAL A 31 2.58 -1.11 -4.14
CA VAL A 31 1.29 -0.67 -3.58
C VAL A 31 0.83 0.67 -4.14
N LYS A 32 1.75 1.54 -4.57
CA LYS A 32 1.39 2.78 -5.31
C LYS A 32 0.67 2.45 -6.62
N GLU A 33 1.11 1.43 -7.35
CA GLU A 33 0.37 0.98 -8.55
C GLU A 33 -1.04 0.48 -8.21
N VAL A 34 -1.21 -0.18 -7.06
CA VAL A 34 -2.54 -0.61 -6.60
C VAL A 34 -3.41 0.60 -6.27
N LEU A 35 -2.88 1.59 -5.56
CA LEU A 35 -3.59 2.81 -5.18
C LEU A 35 -3.90 3.73 -6.38
N GLN A 36 -3.12 3.66 -7.47
CA GLN A 36 -3.44 4.37 -8.72
C GLN A 36 -4.72 3.83 -9.39
N VAL A 37 -4.95 2.51 -9.33
CA VAL A 37 -6.13 1.87 -9.91
C VAL A 37 -7.29 1.85 -8.91
N LYS A 38 -7.00 1.60 -7.63
CA LYS A 38 -7.95 1.51 -6.53
C LYS A 38 -7.50 2.43 -5.40
N ARG A 39 -7.82 3.72 -5.55
CA ARG A 39 -7.47 4.78 -4.59
C ARG A 39 -7.93 4.50 -3.15
N HIS A 40 -8.96 3.66 -2.99
CA HIS A 40 -9.57 3.31 -1.70
C HIS A 40 -9.19 1.91 -1.21
N HIS A 41 -8.08 1.32 -1.68
CA HIS A 41 -7.66 -0.01 -1.24
C HIS A 41 -6.98 0.04 0.14
N ALA A 42 -7.76 -0.17 1.21
CA ALA A 42 -7.30 -0.07 2.61
C ALA A 42 -5.98 -0.81 2.87
N GLU A 43 -5.87 -2.10 2.51
CA GLU A 43 -4.64 -2.88 2.76
C GLU A 43 -3.41 -2.32 2.01
N ALA A 44 -3.60 -1.69 0.84
CA ALA A 44 -2.49 -1.12 0.07
C ALA A 44 -2.01 0.19 0.71
N ALA A 45 -2.94 1.01 1.21
CA ALA A 45 -2.63 2.22 1.97
C ALA A 45 -1.90 1.87 3.28
N TYR A 46 -2.37 0.86 4.02
CA TYR A 46 -1.69 0.37 5.23
C TYR A 46 -0.25 -0.07 4.96
N VAL A 47 -0.04 -0.88 3.91
CA VAL A 47 1.30 -1.35 3.52
C VAL A 47 2.18 -0.17 3.06
N ALA A 48 1.62 0.84 2.38
CA ALA A 48 2.36 2.05 2.04
C ALA A 48 2.80 2.82 3.30
N GLY A 49 1.91 2.97 4.29
CA GLY A 49 2.19 3.63 5.56
C GLY A 49 3.33 2.94 6.34
N LEU A 50 3.30 1.61 6.44
CA LEU A 50 4.42 0.85 7.03
C LEU A 50 5.73 1.09 6.31
N GLY A 51 5.71 1.08 4.98
CA GLY A 51 6.90 1.34 4.17
C GLY A 51 7.49 2.73 4.43
N MET A 52 6.65 3.76 4.49
CA MET A 52 7.09 5.14 4.76
C MET A 52 7.65 5.30 6.17
N LEU A 53 7.01 4.67 7.17
CA LEU A 53 7.48 4.67 8.55
C LEU A 53 8.89 4.07 8.66
N HIS A 54 9.14 2.96 7.97
CA HIS A 54 10.46 2.32 7.94
C HIS A 54 11.52 3.12 7.18
N LEU A 55 11.12 3.96 6.22
CA LEU A 55 12.01 4.91 5.56
C LEU A 55 12.23 6.21 6.35
N GLY A 56 11.58 6.35 7.52
CA GLY A 56 11.71 7.50 8.40
C GLY A 56 10.72 8.64 8.12
N ASP A 57 9.88 8.53 7.08
CA ASP A 57 8.86 9.53 6.77
C ASP A 57 7.57 9.23 7.54
N SER A 58 7.57 9.62 8.80
CA SER A 58 6.44 9.41 9.71
C SER A 58 5.21 10.24 9.33
N THR A 59 5.40 11.39 8.67
CA THR A 59 4.31 12.25 8.20
C THR A 59 3.56 11.56 7.06
N ALA A 60 4.27 11.11 6.02
CA ALA A 60 3.65 10.37 4.93
C ALA A 60 3.05 9.04 5.40
N ALA A 61 3.64 8.41 6.42
CA ALA A 61 3.07 7.21 7.03
C ALA A 61 1.70 7.47 7.65
N ALA A 62 1.56 8.57 8.41
CA ALA A 62 0.30 8.97 9.03
C ALA A 62 -0.79 9.20 7.97
N ASP A 63 -0.50 9.94 6.91
CA ASP A 63 -1.43 10.19 5.80
C ASP A 63 -1.96 8.87 5.19
N TYR A 64 -1.07 7.90 4.96
CA TYR A 64 -1.47 6.59 4.42
C TYR A 64 -2.27 5.75 5.42
N PHE A 65 -2.00 5.85 6.72
CA PHE A 65 -2.80 5.18 7.73
C PHE A 65 -4.19 5.79 7.86
N GLU A 66 -4.31 7.11 7.82
CA GLU A 66 -5.60 7.81 7.79
C GLU A 66 -6.40 7.41 6.56
N GLN A 67 -5.76 7.36 5.38
CA GLN A 67 -6.38 6.86 4.16
C GLN A 67 -6.85 5.41 4.32
N SER A 68 -6.07 4.55 4.98
CA SER A 68 -6.46 3.16 5.25
C SER A 68 -7.68 3.07 6.16
N LEU A 69 -7.75 3.90 7.19
CA LEU A 69 -8.81 3.89 8.20
C LEU A 69 -10.12 4.52 7.71
N SER A 70 -10.03 5.63 6.99
CA SER A 70 -11.20 6.32 6.42
C SER A 70 -12.04 5.39 5.52
N ASN A 71 -11.40 4.46 4.83
CA ASN A 71 -12.10 3.48 4.00
C ASN A 71 -12.80 2.38 4.82
N ILE A 72 -12.33 2.06 6.03
CA ILE A 72 -12.97 1.07 6.91
C ILE A 72 -14.24 1.66 7.54
N THR A 73 -14.24 2.97 7.84
CA THR A 73 -15.36 3.66 8.49
C THR A 73 -16.50 4.05 7.55
N THR A 74 -16.32 3.96 6.23
CA THR A 74 -17.33 4.36 5.23
C THR A 74 -18.22 3.19 4.77
N GLU A 75 -17.98 1.97 5.25
CA GLU A 75 -18.92 0.85 5.08
C GLU A 75 -20.00 0.90 6.18
N HIS A 76 -20.97 1.81 6.04
CA HIS A 76 -22.21 1.84 6.83
C HIS A 76 -23.44 1.91 5.92
#